data_AF-A0A9P0PRS2-F1
#
_entry.id   AF-A0A9P0PRS2-F1
#
_cell.length_a   1.000
_cell.length_b   1.000
_cell.length_c   1.000
_cell.angle_alpha   90.00
_cell.angle_beta   90.00
_cell.angle_gamma   90.00
#
_symmetry.space_group_name_H-M   'P 1'
#
loop_
_entity.id
_entity.type
_entity.pdbx_description
1 polymer ?
#
loop_
_entity_poly.entity_id
_entity_poly.type
_entity_poly.pdbx_seq_one_letter_code
_entity_poly.pdbx_strand_id
1 'polypeptide(L)'
;MPQLRLDEQRFYVYFRMTPQCFDEILNLVKDEIRKSDTNYREAISPEERLAITLRFLATGDTFYTIGHSFRLGFTTVSAIVTEVCEAICRHMEHIYVFTRTNREYMEKMC
;
A
#
# COMPACT_ATOMS: atom_id res chain seq x y z
N MET A 1 4.60 -0.65 -12.41
CA MET A 1 3.86 0.27 -13.32
C MET A 1 4.82 1.25 -14.01
N PRO A 2 5.43 0.89 -15.16
CA PRO A 2 6.54 1.68 -15.72
C PRO A 2 6.11 3.03 -16.32
N GLN A 3 4.98 3.05 -17.03
CA GLN A 3 4.49 4.21 -17.78
C GLN A 3 4.14 5.39 -16.87
N LEU A 4 3.61 5.10 -15.67
CA LEU A 4 3.16 6.13 -14.74
C LEU A 4 4.32 6.79 -14.00
N ARG A 5 5.45 6.08 -13.83
CA ARG A 5 6.67 6.62 -13.20
C ARG A 5 7.40 7.64 -14.08
N LEU A 6 7.16 7.62 -15.40
CA LEU A 6 7.76 8.57 -16.36
C LEU A 6 7.07 9.94 -16.35
N ASP A 7 5.86 10.03 -15.78
CA ASP A 7 5.08 11.26 -15.66
C ASP A 7 4.81 11.52 -14.17
N GLU A 8 5.70 12.30 -13.56
CA GLU A 8 5.62 12.60 -12.11
C GLU A 8 4.30 13.27 -11.73
N GLN A 9 3.72 14.12 -12.58
CA GLN A 9 2.45 14.77 -12.30
C GLN A 9 1.31 13.75 -12.24
N ARG A 10 1.25 12.83 -13.21
CA ARG A 10 0.25 11.76 -13.19
C ARG A 10 0.48 10.80 -12.03
N PHE A 11 1.73 10.48 -11.71
CA PHE A 11 2.06 9.66 -10.56
C PHE A 11 1.54 10.30 -9.26
N TYR A 12 1.79 11.59 -9.08
CA TYR A 12 1.33 12.35 -7.92
C TYR A 12 -0.20 12.44 -7.87
N VAL A 13 -0.89 12.68 -8.99
CA VAL A 13 -2.35 12.65 -9.04
C VAL A 13 -2.89 11.27 -8.67
N TYR A 14 -2.21 10.20 -9.09
CA TYR A 14 -2.68 8.84 -8.91
C TYR A 14 -2.45 8.31 -7.49
N PHE A 15 -1.31 8.62 -6.86
CA PHE A 15 -0.90 8.09 -5.56
C PHE A 15 -0.76 9.15 -4.44
N ARG A 16 -0.91 10.44 -4.76
CA ARG A 16 -0.70 11.58 -3.83
C ARG A 16 0.70 11.67 -3.24
N MET A 17 1.70 11.13 -3.93
CA MET A 17 3.11 11.15 -3.53
C MET A 17 4.04 11.10 -4.74
N THR A 18 5.32 11.36 -4.53
CA THR A 18 6.34 11.22 -5.56
C THR A 18 6.74 9.74 -5.75
N PRO A 19 7.28 9.35 -6.92
CA PRO A 19 7.82 8.00 -7.14
C PRO A 19 8.87 7.60 -6.09
N GLN A 20 9.70 8.54 -5.65
CA GLN A 20 10.73 8.32 -4.64
C GLN A 20 10.13 7.93 -3.29
N CYS A 21 9.10 8.66 -2.84
CA CYS A 21 8.39 8.34 -1.59
C CYS A 21 7.68 6.98 -1.68
N PHE A 22 7.12 6.65 -2.85
CA PHE A 22 6.56 5.32 -3.10
C PHE A 22 7.62 4.22 -2.93
N ASP A 23 8.82 4.42 -3.49
CA ASP A 23 9.92 3.45 -3.40
C ASP A 23 10.47 3.31 -1.98
N GLU A 24 10.48 4.39 -1.20
CA GLU A 24 10.82 4.36 0.23
C GLU A 24 9.83 3.49 1.02
N ILE A 25 8.53 3.72 0.84
CA ILE A 25 7.48 2.91 1.50
C ILE A 25 7.59 1.45 1.04
N LEU A 26 7.77 1.22 -0.26
CA LEU A 26 7.93 -0.13 -0.79
C LEU A 26 9.12 -0.84 -0.16
N ASN A 27 10.28 -0.19 -0.05
CA ASN A 27 11.45 -0.79 0.57
C ASN A 27 11.25 -1.13 2.05
N LEU A 28 10.40 -0.37 2.75
CA LEU A 28 10.06 -0.60 4.15
C LEU A 28 9.20 -1.85 4.33
N VAL A 29 8.17 -2.04 3.49
CA VAL A 29 7.16 -3.08 3.69
C VAL A 29 7.29 -4.30 2.77
N LYS A 30 8.14 -4.24 1.72
CA LYS A 30 8.20 -5.25 0.65
C LYS A 30 8.37 -6.68 1.14
N ASP A 31 9.21 -6.89 2.15
CA ASP A 31 9.57 -8.24 2.62
C ASP A 31 8.42 -8.88 3.38
N GLU A 32 7.60 -8.04 4.03
CA GLU A 32 6.43 -8.44 4.78
C GLU A 32 5.21 -8.70 3.88
N ILE A 33 4.95 -7.83 2.91
CA ILE A 33 3.78 -7.95 2.04
C ILE A 33 4.02 -8.91 0.87
N ARG A 34 5.22 -9.47 0.73
CA ARG A 34 5.56 -10.45 -0.29
C ARG A 34 4.82 -11.76 -0.05
N LYS A 35 4.12 -12.24 -1.07
CA LYS A 35 3.55 -13.59 -1.10
C LYS A 35 4.40 -14.47 -2.00
N SER A 36 4.48 -15.75 -1.67
CA SER A 36 5.13 -16.76 -2.50
C SER A 36 4.24 -17.11 -3.69
N ASP A 37 4.86 -17.39 -4.83
CA ASP A 37 4.17 -17.93 -5.99
C ASP A 37 3.54 -19.29 -5.66
N THR A 38 2.38 -19.55 -6.25
CA THR A 38 1.73 -20.85 -6.17
C THR A 38 1.80 -21.54 -7.52
N ASN A 39 1.77 -22.88 -7.53
CA ASN A 39 1.83 -23.68 -8.77
C ASN A 39 0.77 -23.33 -9.84
N TYR A 40 -0.26 -22.55 -9.49
CA TYR A 40 -1.37 -22.21 -10.38
C TYR A 40 -1.45 -20.72 -10.77
N ARG A 41 -0.83 -19.80 -10.02
CA ARG A 41 -0.84 -18.35 -10.29
C ARG A 41 0.41 -17.68 -9.74
N GLU A 42 0.99 -16.79 -10.55
CA GLU A 42 1.99 -15.81 -10.09
C GLU A 42 1.38 -14.96 -8.98
N ALA A 43 2.14 -14.77 -7.91
CA ALA A 43 1.73 -13.92 -6.81
C ALA A 43 1.71 -12.45 -7.25
N ILE A 44 0.71 -11.71 -6.77
CA ILE A 44 0.65 -10.26 -6.97
C ILE A 44 1.90 -9.65 -6.31
N SER A 45 2.70 -8.93 -7.09
CA SER A 45 3.98 -8.41 -6.63
C SER A 45 3.82 -7.43 -5.45
N PRO A 46 4.82 -7.28 -4.56
CA PRO A 46 4.79 -6.27 -3.51
C PRO A 46 4.53 -4.85 -4.03
N GLU A 47 5.11 -4.49 -5.18
CA GLU A 47 4.89 -3.18 -5.82
C GLU A 47 3.41 -2.99 -6.18
N GLU A 48 2.79 -4.00 -6.78
CA GLU A 48 1.39 -3.93 -7.20
C GLU A 48 0.43 -3.94 -6.00
N ARG A 49 0.72 -4.74 -4.98
CA ARG A 49 -0.02 -4.76 -3.71
C ARG A 49 0.01 -3.39 -3.04
N LEU A 50 1.18 -2.75 -2.97
CA LEU A 50 1.30 -1.39 -2.45
C LEU A 50 0.55 -0.38 -3.32
N ALA A 51 0.64 -0.49 -4.65
CA ALA A 51 -0.07 0.39 -5.57
C ALA A 51 -1.60 0.32 -5.41
N ILE A 52 -2.15 -0.89 -5.21
CA ILE A 52 -3.59 -1.09 -4.94
C ILE A 52 -3.99 -0.35 -3.66
N THR A 53 -3.24 -0.56 -2.58
CA THR A 53 -3.52 0.06 -1.28
C THR A 53 -3.41 1.57 -1.32
N LEU A 54 -2.33 2.10 -1.91
CA LEU A 54 -2.15 3.55 -2.03
C LEU A 54 -3.20 4.18 -2.94
N ARG A 55 -3.64 3.50 -4.00
CA ARG A 55 -4.74 4.00 -4.83
C ARG A 55 -6.05 4.08 -4.05
N PHE A 56 -6.35 3.07 -3.23
CA PHE A 56 -7.49 3.09 -2.33
C PHE A 56 -7.41 4.27 -1.34
N LEU A 57 -6.27 4.44 -0.66
CA LEU A 57 -6.08 5.53 0.30
C LEU A 57 -6.11 6.93 -0.34
N ALA A 58 -5.61 7.06 -1.56
CA ALA A 58 -5.56 8.33 -2.29
C ALA A 58 -6.93 8.80 -2.80
N THR A 59 -7.86 7.88 -3.05
CA THR A 59 -9.15 8.17 -3.69
C THR A 59 -10.35 7.97 -2.77
N GLY A 60 -10.27 7.05 -1.82
CA GLY A 60 -11.44 6.58 -1.04
C GLY A 60 -12.42 5.75 -1.86
N ASP A 61 -12.03 5.28 -3.05
CA ASP A 61 -12.88 4.44 -3.91
C ASP A 61 -13.25 3.11 -3.25
N THR A 62 -14.36 2.50 -3.69
CA THR A 62 -14.75 1.17 -3.21
C THR A 62 -13.76 0.10 -3.69
N PHE A 63 -13.60 -0.98 -2.90
CA PHE A 63 -12.80 -2.14 -3.31
C PHE A 63 -13.28 -2.78 -4.62
N TYR A 64 -14.57 -2.65 -4.97
CA TYR A 64 -15.10 -3.09 -6.27
C TYR A 64 -14.52 -2.29 -7.43
N THR A 65 -14.52 -0.96 -7.33
CA THR A 65 -13.97 -0.06 -8.35
C THR A 65 -12.46 -0.28 -8.54
N ILE A 66 -11.74 -0.45 -7.43
CA ILE A 66 -10.31 -0.78 -7.45
C ILE A 66 -10.08 -2.17 -8.06
N GLY A 67 -10.85 -3.17 -7.66
CA GLY A 67 -10.78 -4.52 -8.22
C GLY A 67 -10.98 -4.54 -9.73
N HIS A 68 -11.92 -3.77 -10.25
CA HIS A 68 -12.10 -3.62 -11.69
C HIS A 68 -10.86 -3.01 -12.38
N SER A 69 -10.26 -1.99 -11.77
CA SER A 69 -9.08 -1.30 -12.33
C SER A 69 -7.84 -2.20 -12.39
N PHE A 70 -7.65 -3.05 -11.38
CA PHE A 70 -6.52 -3.98 -11.28
C PHE A 70 -6.84 -5.40 -11.75
N ARG A 71 -8.07 -5.66 -12.23
CA ARG A 71 -8.58 -6.98 -12.64
C ARG A 71 -8.49 -8.04 -11.53
N LEU A 72 -8.78 -7.63 -10.30
CA LEU A 72 -8.78 -8.46 -9.11
C LEU A 72 -10.18 -8.60 -8.50
N GLY A 73 -10.41 -9.72 -7.81
CA GLY A 73 -11.63 -9.92 -7.05
C GLY A 73 -11.72 -8.97 -5.85
N PHE A 74 -12.93 -8.56 -5.49
CA PHE A 74 -13.20 -7.71 -4.32
C PHE A 74 -12.52 -8.21 -3.05
N THR A 75 -12.64 -9.51 -2.77
CA THR A 75 -12.05 -10.15 -1.58
C THR A 75 -10.53 -10.07 -1.59
N THR A 76 -9.91 -10.24 -2.76
CA THR A 76 -8.46 -10.10 -2.95
C THR A 76 -8.01 -8.67 -2.69
N VAL A 77 -8.71 -7.67 -3.23
CA VAL A 77 -8.39 -6.26 -3.00
C VAL A 77 -8.52 -5.91 -1.52
N SER A 78 -9.64 -6.29 -0.88
CA SER A 78 -9.85 -6.04 0.54
C SER A 78 -8.73 -6.65 1.40
N ALA A 79 -8.34 -7.90 1.12
CA ALA A 79 -7.26 -8.55 1.85
C ALA A 79 -5.92 -7.85 1.65
N ILE A 80 -5.59 -7.44 0.41
CA ILE A 80 -4.36 -6.70 0.11
C ILE A 80 -4.33 -5.36 0.86
N VAL A 81 -5.43 -4.60 0.83
CA VAL A 81 -5.51 -3.30 1.50
C VAL A 81 -5.27 -3.46 2.99
N THR A 82 -5.95 -4.42 3.64
CA THR A 82 -5.76 -4.69 5.07
C THR A 82 -4.32 -5.11 5.39
N GLU A 83 -3.78 -6.13 4.72
CA GLU A 83 -2.43 -6.65 4.99
C GLU A 83 -1.35 -5.57 4.79
N VAL A 84 -1.47 -4.74 3.76
CA VAL A 84 -0.50 -3.66 3.49
C VAL A 84 -0.65 -2.51 4.49
N CYS A 85 -1.88 -2.11 4.85
CA CYS A 85 -2.10 -1.09 5.88
C CYS A 85 -1.51 -1.53 7.23
N GLU A 86 -1.71 -2.78 7.64
CA GLU A 86 -1.13 -3.33 8.87
C GLU A 86 0.40 -3.34 8.84
N ALA A 87 1.00 -3.68 7.70
CA ALA A 87 2.45 -3.62 7.53
C ALA A 87 2.97 -2.18 7.67
N ILE A 88 2.33 -1.23 6.97
CA ILE A 88 2.69 0.20 7.07
C ILE A 88 2.56 0.70 8.52
N CYS A 89 1.45 0.39 9.20
CA CYS A 89 1.23 0.81 10.59
C CYS A 89 2.32 0.26 11.51
N ARG A 90 2.68 -1.02 11.42
CA ARG A 90 3.72 -1.60 12.27
C ARG A 90 5.08 -0.96 12.05
N HIS A 91 5.48 -0.76 10.80
CA HIS A 91 6.74 -0.09 10.51
C HIS A 91 6.73 1.40 10.92
N MET A 92 5.60 2.09 10.80
CA MET A 92 5.45 3.46 11.30
C MET A 92 5.49 3.52 12.82
N GLU A 93 4.81 2.61 13.53
CA GLU A 93 4.88 2.51 14.99
C GLU A 93 6.34 2.38 15.45
N HIS A 94 7.15 1.52 14.83
CA HIS A 94 8.56 1.42 15.20
C HIS A 94 9.35 2.72 15.02
N ILE A 95 9.08 3.49 13.97
CA ILE A 95 9.75 4.77 13.70
C ILE A 95 9.25 5.88 14.64
N TYR A 96 7.94 5.99 14.83
CA TYR A 96 7.32 7.04 15.65
C TYR A 96 7.39 6.76 17.15
N VAL A 97 7.37 5.49 17.59
CA VAL A 97 7.61 5.10 18.99
C VAL A 97 9.07 5.37 19.38
N PHE A 98 10.03 5.16 18.46
CA PHE A 98 11.43 5.54 18.70
C PHE A 98 11.58 7.07 18.88
N THR A 99 10.70 7.87 18.28
CA THR A 99 10.73 9.33 18.40
C THR A 99 9.82 9.91 19.48
N ARG A 100 8.88 9.13 20.03
CA ARG A 100 7.94 9.56 21.07
C ARG A 100 7.89 8.58 22.25
N THR A 101 8.65 8.90 23.30
CA THR A 101 8.08 8.79 24.66
C THR A 101 6.87 9.72 24.72
N ASN A 102 5.66 9.27 24.33
CA ASN A 102 4.36 9.83 24.77
C ASN A 102 3.18 9.01 24.20
N ARG A 103 2.49 8.33 25.15
CA ARG A 103 1.47 7.27 24.99
C ARG A 103 0.05 7.79 24.70
N GLU A 104 -0.15 9.07 24.38
CA GLU A 104 -1.49 9.70 24.45
C GLU A 104 -2.27 9.79 23.11
N TYR A 105 -1.66 9.47 21.96
CA TYR A 105 -2.31 9.73 20.67
C TYR A 105 -3.06 8.51 20.07
N MET A 106 -2.75 7.30 20.52
CA MET A 106 -3.32 6.05 19.95
C MET A 106 -4.76 5.75 20.41
N GLU A 107 -5.26 6.39 21.47
CA GLU A 107 -6.61 6.13 22.00
C GLU A 107 -7.73 6.87 21.25
N LYS A 108 -7.41 7.75 20.29
CA LYS A 108 -8.40 8.61 19.61
C LYS A 108 -8.70 8.23 18.16
N MET A 109 -8.18 7.11 17.67
CA MET A 109 -8.36 6.70 16.27
C MET A 109 -9.09 5.36 16.08
N CYS A 110 -9.67 4.81 17.15
CA CYS A 110 -10.69 3.75 17.12
C CYS A 110 -12.07 4.32 17.44
#